data_AF-A0A2K2TYL9-F1
#
_entry.id   AF-A0A2K2TYL9-F1
#
_cell.length_a   1.000
_cell.length_b   1.000
_cell.length_c   1.000
_cell.angle_alpha   90.00
_cell.angle_beta   90.00
_cell.angle_gamma   90.00
#
_symmetry.space_group_name_H-M   'P 1'
#
loop_
_entity.id
_entity.type
_entity.pdbx_description
1 polymer ?
#
loop_
_entity_poly.entity_id
_entity_poly.type
_entity_poly.pdbx_seq_one_letter_code
_entity_poly.pdbx_strand_id
1 'polypeptide(L)'
;MQKMEGKGIGNEAQGSLAATLGGFIKTHAKSEVFLLTPGGYVNLTPEQGQALLSGHAAWSHPGNPSYTVRMEAEELLSQVVLNAEERNGVWYLLTDRPPLEQSEPDQEVQMC
;
A
#
# COMPACT_ATOMS: atom_id res chain seq x y z
N MET A 1 -21.25 1.63 28.74
CA MET A 1 -20.04 1.66 27.88
C MET A 1 -19.67 0.24 27.50
N GLN A 2 -19.97 -0.17 26.26
CA GLN A 2 -19.45 -1.43 25.69
C GLN A 2 -18.01 -1.18 25.24
N LYS A 3 -17.10 -2.07 25.66
CA LYS A 3 -15.73 -2.12 25.17
C LYS A 3 -15.76 -2.70 23.75
N MET A 4 -15.32 -1.94 22.75
CA MET A 4 -14.97 -2.50 21.44
C MET A 4 -13.54 -3.01 21.55
N GLU A 5 -13.40 -4.32 21.72
CA GLU A 5 -12.12 -5.01 21.59
C GLU A 5 -11.82 -5.11 20.09
N GLY A 6 -11.02 -4.17 19.58
CA GLY A 6 -10.43 -4.27 18.27
C GLY A 6 -9.52 -5.48 18.23
N LYS A 7 -10.02 -6.57 17.62
CA LYS A 7 -9.22 -7.76 17.33
C LYS A 7 -8.31 -7.43 16.16
N GLY A 8 -7.21 -6.74 16.44
CA GLY A 8 -6.08 -6.67 15.54
C GLY A 8 -5.62 -8.09 15.25
N ILE A 9 -5.67 -8.49 13.98
CA ILE A 9 -5.10 -9.77 13.57
C ILE A 9 -3.58 -9.68 13.78
N GLY A 10 -3.08 -10.68 14.51
CA GLY A 10 -1.69 -10.79 14.92
C GLY A 10 -0.76 -10.86 13.74
N ASN A 11 0.38 -10.21 13.92
CA ASN A 11 1.48 -10.07 13.00
C ASN A 11 2.29 -11.37 12.90
N GLU A 12 1.74 -12.48 12.43
CA GLU A 12 2.52 -13.72 12.22
C GLU A 12 2.02 -14.49 10.98
N ALA A 13 2.86 -14.55 9.94
CA ALA A 13 2.75 -15.34 8.71
C ALA A 13 1.92 -14.77 7.53
N GLN A 14 2.43 -13.74 6.87
CA GLN A 14 2.26 -13.60 5.41
C GLN A 14 3.63 -13.34 4.76
N GLY A 15 4.19 -14.40 4.18
CA GLY A 15 5.54 -14.40 3.63
C GLY A 15 5.76 -13.31 2.57
N SER A 16 6.94 -12.68 2.66
CA SER A 16 7.79 -11.95 1.68
C SER A 16 7.23 -11.33 0.38
N LEU A 17 6.09 -11.74 -0.16
CA LEU A 17 5.41 -11.13 -1.30
C LEU A 17 4.17 -10.33 -0.89
N ALA A 18 3.40 -10.79 0.10
CA ALA A 18 2.21 -10.06 0.58
C ALA A 18 2.55 -8.76 1.33
N ALA A 19 3.83 -8.56 1.64
CA ALA A 19 4.32 -7.38 2.34
C ALA A 19 4.23 -6.10 1.48
N THR A 20 4.25 -6.20 0.15
CA THR A 20 4.08 -5.04 -0.74
C THR A 20 2.70 -5.03 -1.37
N LEU A 21 2.20 -3.84 -1.69
CA LEU A 21 0.92 -3.67 -2.36
C LEU A 21 0.87 -4.44 -3.69
N GLY A 22 1.97 -4.43 -4.46
CA GLY A 22 2.01 -5.17 -5.71
C GLY A 22 1.90 -6.68 -5.54
N GLY A 23 2.52 -7.27 -4.51
CA GLY A 23 2.33 -8.68 -4.23
C GLY A 23 0.94 -8.99 -3.67
N PHE A 24 0.36 -8.07 -2.89
CA PHE A 24 -1.02 -8.18 -2.42
C PHE A 24 -2.03 -8.22 -3.58
N ILE A 25 -1.95 -7.28 -4.53
CA ILE A 25 -2.85 -7.23 -5.70
C ILE A 25 -2.72 -8.50 -6.55
N LYS A 26 -1.50 -9.05 -6.70
CA LYS A 26 -1.31 -10.33 -7.41
C LYS A 26 -2.02 -11.50 -6.72
N THR A 27 -1.95 -11.57 -5.39
CA THR A 27 -2.63 -12.60 -4.60
C THR A 27 -4.16 -12.45 -4.66
N HIS A 28 -4.66 -11.21 -4.66
CA HIS A 28 -6.08 -10.87 -4.62
C HIS A 28 -6.59 -10.26 -5.93
N ALA A 29 -6.12 -10.80 -7.06
CA ALA A 29 -6.31 -10.25 -8.41
C ALA A 29 -7.77 -10.05 -8.89
N LYS A 30 -8.75 -10.62 -8.19
CA LYS A 30 -10.18 -10.56 -8.53
C LYS A 30 -11.00 -9.72 -7.55
N SER A 31 -10.37 -9.14 -6.54
CA SER A 31 -11.04 -8.34 -5.52
C SER A 31 -10.90 -6.85 -5.80
N GLU A 32 -11.91 -6.09 -5.38
CA GLU A 32 -11.76 -4.64 -5.24
C GLU A 32 -10.85 -4.33 -4.04
N VAL A 33 -10.07 -3.26 -4.18
CA VAL A 33 -9.07 -2.85 -3.20
C VAL A 33 -9.20 -1.36 -2.92
N PHE A 34 -9.48 -1.01 -1.67
CA PHE A 34 -9.48 0.36 -1.16
C PHE A 34 -8.23 0.59 -0.34
N LEU A 35 -7.48 1.63 -0.70
CA LEU A 35 -6.18 1.94 -0.13
C LEU A 35 -6.24 3.28 0.60
N LEU A 36 -5.74 3.30 1.83
CA LEU A 36 -5.23 4.51 2.45
C LEU A 36 -3.71 4.51 2.29
N THR A 37 -3.22 5.39 1.42
CA THR A 37 -1.79 5.58 1.13
C THR A 37 -1.32 6.90 1.76
N PRO A 38 0.00 7.12 1.93
CA PRO A 38 0.53 8.43 2.31
C PRO A 38 0.16 9.54 1.30
N GLY A 39 -0.12 9.17 0.04
CA GLY A 39 -0.57 10.06 -1.02
C GLY A 39 -2.10 10.25 -1.08
N GLY A 40 -2.85 9.70 -0.14
CA GLY A 40 -4.31 9.79 -0.07
C GLY A 40 -5.03 8.47 -0.37
N TYR A 41 -6.33 8.56 -0.61
CA TYR A 41 -7.18 7.40 -0.89
C TYR A 41 -7.07 6.98 -2.35
N VAL A 42 -6.92 5.67 -2.59
CA VAL A 42 -6.94 5.09 -3.95
C VAL A 42 -7.94 3.94 -3.96
N ASN A 43 -8.80 3.90 -4.97
CA ASN A 43 -9.78 2.84 -5.16
C ASN A 43 -9.43 2.08 -6.43
N LEU A 44 -9.26 0.77 -6.34
CA LEU A 44 -8.91 -0.08 -7.47
C LEU A 44 -9.97 -1.15 -7.68
N THR A 45 -10.58 -1.17 -8.86
CA THR A 45 -11.26 -2.36 -9.37
C THR A 45 -10.24 -3.46 -9.72
N PRO A 46 -10.66 -4.72 -9.91
CA PRO A 46 -9.76 -5.77 -10.37
C PRO A 46 -9.00 -5.40 -11.64
N GLU A 47 -9.66 -4.78 -12.61
CA GLU A 47 -9.06 -4.34 -13.88
C GLU A 47 -8.02 -3.24 -13.66
N GLN A 48 -8.31 -2.29 -12.76
CA GLN A 48 -7.37 -1.23 -12.40
C GLN A 48 -6.16 -1.79 -11.65
N GLY A 49 -6.36 -2.79 -10.78
CA GLY A 49 -5.27 -3.53 -10.16
C GLY A 49 -4.35 -4.19 -11.19
N GLN A 50 -4.91 -4.81 -12.24
CA GLN A 50 -4.11 -5.39 -13.34
C GLN A 50 -3.41 -4.33 -14.19
N ALA A 51 -4.08 -3.21 -14.47
CA ALA A 51 -3.47 -2.10 -15.20
C ALA A 51 -2.27 -1.53 -14.42
N LEU A 52 -2.41 -1.38 -13.10
CA LEU A 52 -1.34 -0.96 -12.19
C LEU A 52 -0.17 -1.94 -12.23
N LEU A 53 -0.44 -3.25 -12.10
CA LEU A 53 0.58 -4.30 -12.24
C LEU A 53 1.29 -4.31 -13.61
N SER A 54 0.64 -3.77 -14.64
CA SER A 54 1.19 -3.60 -15.99
C SER A 54 1.91 -2.25 -16.18
N GLY A 55 2.09 -1.45 -15.12
CA GLY A 55 2.82 -0.19 -15.15
C GLY A 55 1.96 1.07 -15.36
N HIS A 56 0.63 0.97 -15.39
CA HIS A 56 -0.22 2.16 -15.52
C HIS A 56 -0.37 2.87 -14.17
N ALA A 57 -0.30 4.20 -14.19
CA ALA A 57 -0.55 5.01 -13.00
C ALA A 57 -1.97 4.84 -12.45
N ALA A 58 -2.13 5.12 -11.16
CA ALA A 58 -3.41 5.24 -10.48
C ALA A 58 -3.66 6.70 -10.08
N TRP A 59 -4.88 6.97 -9.62
CA TRP A 59 -5.29 8.30 -9.16
C TRP A 59 -5.69 8.22 -7.69
N SER A 60 -5.02 9.01 -6.85
CA SER A 60 -5.40 9.19 -5.45
C SER A 60 -6.24 10.45 -5.26
N HIS A 61 -6.90 10.56 -4.10
CA HIS A 61 -7.60 11.78 -3.71
C HIS A 61 -7.53 12.01 -2.18
N PRO A 62 -7.59 13.27 -1.70
CA PRO A 62 -7.52 13.60 -0.27
C PRO A 62 -8.89 13.44 0.44
N GLY A 63 -9.73 12.52 0.00
CA GLY A 63 -11.11 12.35 0.48
C GLY A 63 -12.20 13.04 -0.35
N ASN A 64 -11.82 13.86 -1.34
CA ASN A 64 -12.75 14.41 -2.34
C ASN A 64 -12.34 13.94 -3.75
N PRO A 65 -13.12 13.04 -4.40
CA PRO A 65 -12.79 12.49 -5.72
C PRO A 65 -12.70 13.52 -6.86
N SER A 66 -13.21 14.74 -6.70
CA SER A 66 -13.03 15.82 -7.68
C SER A 66 -11.60 16.36 -7.75
N TYR A 67 -10.77 16.06 -6.74
CA TYR A 67 -9.36 16.44 -6.69
C TYR A 67 -8.51 15.18 -6.72
N THR A 68 -7.90 14.92 -7.87
CA THR A 68 -7.07 13.73 -8.05
C THR A 68 -5.60 14.08 -8.19
N VAL A 69 -4.75 13.21 -7.64
CA VAL A 69 -3.30 13.25 -7.81
C VAL A 69 -2.88 11.96 -8.50
N ARG A 70 -2.04 12.09 -9.53
CA ARG A 70 -1.49 10.94 -10.24
C ARG A 70 -0.40 10.29 -9.40
N MET A 71 -0.46 8.97 -9.23
CA MET A 71 0.57 8.17 -8.58
C MET A 71 1.12 7.16 -9.58
N GLU A 72 2.45 7.14 -9.77
CA GLU A 72 3.06 6.20 -10.69
C GLU A 72 2.99 4.76 -10.15
N ALA A 73 2.94 3.79 -11.06
CA ALA A 73 2.74 2.40 -10.69
C ALA A 73 3.82 1.88 -9.75
N GLU A 74 5.08 2.20 -10.02
CA GLU A 74 6.22 1.78 -9.20
C GLU A 74 6.17 2.37 -7.78
N GLU A 75 5.80 3.64 -7.65
CA GLU A 75 5.62 4.29 -6.35
C GLU A 75 4.53 3.60 -5.54
N LEU A 76 3.39 3.29 -6.15
CA LEU A 76 2.27 2.68 -5.44
C LEU A 76 2.54 1.20 -5.13
N LEU A 77 3.01 0.42 -6.10
CA LEU A 77 3.24 -1.02 -5.96
C LEU A 77 4.35 -1.38 -4.96
N SER A 78 5.32 -0.47 -4.77
CA SER A 78 6.42 -0.65 -3.81
C SER A 78 6.02 -0.36 -2.35
N GLN A 79 4.86 0.24 -2.11
CA GLN A 79 4.38 0.50 -0.76
C GLN A 79 4.18 -0.79 0.02
N VAL A 80 4.45 -0.72 1.32
CA VAL A 80 4.27 -1.83 2.24
C VAL A 80 2.85 -1.84 2.78
N VAL A 81 2.26 -3.02 2.90
CA VAL A 81 0.93 -3.21 3.51
C VAL A 81 1.11 -3.27 5.01
N LEU A 82 0.62 -2.24 5.72
CA LEU A 82 0.66 -2.17 7.18
C LEU A 82 -0.52 -2.89 7.83
N ASN A 83 -1.68 -2.85 7.17
CA ASN A 83 -2.89 -3.53 7.60
C ASN A 83 -3.73 -3.89 6.37
N ALA A 84 -4.42 -5.04 6.44
CA ALA A 84 -5.36 -5.49 5.43
C ALA A 84 -6.58 -6.12 6.13
N GLU A 85 -7.76 -5.62 5.79
CA GLU A 85 -9.03 -6.16 6.27
C GLU A 85 -9.94 -6.50 5.10
N GLU A 86 -10.50 -7.71 5.10
CA GLU A 86 -11.49 -8.14 4.12
C GLU A 86 -12.90 -7.93 4.69
N ARG A 87 -13.76 -7.29 3.90
CA ARG A 87 -15.19 -7.15 4.20
C ARG A 87 -16.01 -7.32 2.93
N ASN A 88 -16.82 -8.37 2.88
CA ASN A 88 -17.80 -8.64 1.81
C ASN A 88 -17.19 -8.70 0.40
N GLY A 89 -16.03 -9.33 0.25
CA GLY A 89 -15.29 -9.49 -1.02
C GLY A 89 -14.37 -8.32 -1.37
N VAL A 90 -14.30 -7.29 -0.53
CA VAL A 90 -13.53 -6.07 -0.73
C VAL A 90 -12.42 -5.96 0.32
N TRP A 91 -11.23 -5.58 -0.12
CA TRP A 91 -10.09 -5.36 0.77
C TRP A 91 -9.90 -3.88 1.11
N TYR A 92 -9.65 -3.58 2.37
CA TYR A 92 -9.31 -2.27 2.89
C TYR A 92 -7.89 -2.31 3.45
N LEU A 93 -6.98 -1.57 2.83
CA LEU A 93 -5.56 -1.59 3.20
C LEU A 93 -5.13 -0.24 3.73
N LEU A 94 -4.29 -0.30 4.75
CA LEU A 94 -3.40 0.78 5.12
C LEU A 94 -2.02 0.47 4.57
N THR A 95 -1.44 1.41 3.85
CA THR A 95 -0.12 1.27 3.21
C THR A 95 0.80 2.41 3.62
N ASP A 96 2.09 2.18 3.52
CA ASP A 96 3.10 3.21 3.73
C ASP A 96 4.27 3.04 2.74
N ARG A 97 5.09 4.07 2.61
CA ARG A 97 6.31 4.02 1.79
C ARG A 97 7.24 2.92 2.31
N PRO A 98 8.00 2.26 1.42
CA PRO A 98 9.05 1.36 1.87
C PRO A 98 10.03 2.11 2.80
N PRO A 99 10.66 1.42 3.76
CA PRO A 99 11.70 2.03 4.59
C PRO A 99 12.77 2.68 3.71
N LEU A 100 13.17 3.91 4.04
CA LEU A 100 14.34 4.53 3.42
C LEU A 100 15.53 3.62 3.67
N GLU A 101 16.21 3.17 2.62
CA GLU A 101 17.53 2.57 2.80
C GLU A 101 18.42 3.64 3.45
N GLN A 102 18.81 3.40 4.69
CA GLN A 102 19.83 4.20 5.35
C GLN A 102 21.12 3.91 4.58
N SER A 103 21.56 4.86 3.76
CA SER A 103 22.97 4.90 3.36
C SER A 103 23.78 4.97 4.65
N GLU A 104 24.76 4.07 4.80
CA GLU A 104 25.68 4.15 5.94
C GLU A 104 26.27 5.56 6.02
N PRO A 105 26.47 6.13 7.22
CA PRO A 105 27.04 7.47 7.34
C PRO A 105 28.38 7.49 6.62
N ASP A 106 28.51 8.39 5.63
CA ASP A 106 29.78 8.68 4.95
C ASP A 106 30.86 8.84 6.03
N GLN A 107 31.80 7.90 6.08
CA GLN A 107 32.95 8.00 6.97
C GLN A 107 33.67 9.31 6.65
N GLU A 108 33.68 10.23 7.61
CA GLU A 108 34.40 11.50 7.55
C GLU A 108 35.84 11.24 7.07
N VAL A 109 36.18 11.78 5.90
CA VAL A 109 37.56 11.81 5.43
C VAL A 109 38.30 12.80 6.33
N GLN A 110 39.05 12.29 7.30
CA GLN A 110 40.00 13.11 8.05
C GLN A 110 41.05 13.65 7.07
N MET A 111 41.00 14.95 6.83
CA MET A 111 42.04 15.67 6.10
C MET A 111 43.24 15.84 7.03
N CYS A 112 44.39 15.32 6.62
CA CYS A 112 45.66 15.32 7.36
C CYS A 112 46.14 16.71 7.79
#